data_AF-A0A6L3ER18-F1
#
_entry.id   AF-A0A6L3ER18-F1
#
_cell.length_a   1.000
_cell.length_b   1.000
_cell.length_c   1.000
_cell.angle_alpha   90.00
_cell.angle_beta   90.00
_cell.angle_gamma   90.00
#
_symmetry.space_group_name_H-M   'P 1'
#
loop_
_entity.id
_entity.type
_entity.pdbx_description
1 polymer ?
#
loop_
_entity_poly.entity_id
_entity_poly.type
_entity_poly.pdbx_seq_one_letter_code
_entity_poly.pdbx_strand_id
1 'polypeptide(L)'
;MMSTRWTIRSGTLALIATVAASAWAQPDRMLVRHGDVTARVAVPVDCGREIPVTVEAQRPDFFGENPGRMQSLTDSVQAILRFECPRVERVRIEGYLRGLDEPVYEGVARLDDRWRVTTRRVLKFDEAAGRERRSSPPVGGDFVLAGIRLGMTVEEFSRGVAEAFGSTPSYDPVAGVASLRLRGCPSDYRDRRMEFDPQTGWACLDARFTDRRVPRLYRFDYVQVVEGRSRDARRALIEEFGEPTVDRQDDHSREHVMSWEARDRSSTGDASEGGVLEAALWPSGDVVVVDIGLRARHGGAHDPSGDSGRPVELKL
;
A
#
# COMPACT_ATOMS: atom_id res chain seq x y z
N MET A 1 23.08 -65.32 -45.59
CA MET A 1 23.71 -65.28 -44.25
C MET A 1 23.61 -63.86 -43.72
N MET A 2 23.03 -63.72 -42.52
CA MET A 2 22.99 -62.55 -41.62
C MET A 2 22.48 -61.21 -42.21
N SER A 3 21.17 -60.99 -42.06
CA SER A 3 20.55 -59.67 -42.12
C SER A 3 20.46 -59.10 -40.71
N THR A 4 21.21 -58.02 -40.44
CA THR A 4 21.28 -57.34 -39.14
C THR A 4 20.16 -56.30 -39.05
N ARG A 5 19.13 -56.56 -38.23
CA ARG A 5 18.06 -55.59 -37.94
C ARG A 5 18.52 -54.63 -36.84
N TRP A 6 18.61 -53.34 -37.16
CA TRP A 6 18.83 -52.27 -36.18
C TRP A 6 17.49 -51.78 -35.63
N THR A 7 17.34 -51.87 -34.30
CA THR A 7 16.16 -51.38 -33.57
C THR A 7 16.42 -49.95 -33.10
N ILE A 8 15.77 -48.98 -33.74
CA ILE A 8 15.82 -47.57 -33.32
C ILE A 8 14.86 -47.42 -32.12
N ARG A 9 15.40 -47.17 -30.93
CA ARG A 9 14.63 -46.79 -29.74
C ARG A 9 14.27 -45.31 -29.84
N SER A 10 13.02 -45.00 -30.15
CA SER A 10 12.45 -43.66 -30.02
C SER A 10 12.24 -43.33 -28.54
N GLY A 11 13.05 -42.41 -28.01
CA GLY A 11 12.87 -41.83 -26.68
C GLY A 11 11.88 -40.67 -26.75
N THR A 12 10.71 -40.83 -26.15
CA THR A 12 9.70 -39.78 -26.00
C THR A 12 10.10 -38.84 -24.87
N LEU A 13 10.60 -37.64 -25.21
CA LEU A 13 10.75 -36.53 -24.27
C LEU A 13 9.37 -35.94 -23.98
N ALA A 14 8.81 -36.25 -22.81
CA ALA A 14 7.64 -35.58 -22.29
C ALA A 14 8.03 -34.18 -21.77
N LEU A 15 7.73 -33.15 -22.56
CA LEU A 15 7.90 -31.76 -22.18
C LEU A 15 6.73 -31.37 -21.26
N ILE A 16 6.97 -31.32 -19.95
CA ILE A 16 6.01 -30.79 -18.98
C ILE A 16 6.09 -29.27 -19.05
N ALA A 17 5.16 -28.66 -19.80
CA ALA A 17 4.97 -27.21 -19.80
C ALA A 17 4.20 -26.81 -18.54
N THR A 18 4.90 -26.32 -17.53
CA THR A 18 4.32 -25.63 -16.38
C THR A 18 3.77 -24.28 -16.84
N VAL A 19 2.47 -24.22 -17.08
CA VAL A 19 1.76 -22.96 -17.32
C VAL A 19 1.71 -22.23 -15.98
N ALA A 20 2.60 -21.26 -15.79
CA ALA A 20 2.49 -20.28 -14.72
C ALA A 20 1.24 -19.44 -15.00
N ALA A 21 0.12 -19.83 -14.39
CA ALA A 21 -1.09 -19.01 -14.35
C ALA A 21 -0.75 -17.76 -13.53
N SER A 22 -0.27 -16.73 -14.23
CA SER A 22 -0.29 -15.39 -13.68
C SER A 22 -1.77 -15.08 -13.45
N ALA A 23 -2.18 -14.96 -12.20
CA ALA A 23 -3.49 -14.47 -11.82
C ALA A 23 -3.52 -12.99 -12.18
N TRP A 24 -3.86 -12.68 -13.43
CA TRP A 24 -4.11 -11.32 -13.85
C TRP A 24 -5.34 -10.90 -13.06
N ALA A 25 -5.16 -10.05 -12.05
CA ALA A 25 -6.26 -9.47 -11.29
C ALA A 25 -7.25 -8.90 -12.30
N GLN A 26 -8.37 -9.59 -12.50
CA GLN A 26 -9.35 -9.14 -13.46
C GLN A 26 -10.01 -7.89 -12.89
N PRO A 27 -10.19 -6.84 -13.71
CA PRO A 27 -10.75 -5.59 -13.22
C PRO A 27 -12.19 -5.80 -12.77
N ASP A 28 -12.49 -5.39 -11.54
CA ASP A 28 -13.87 -5.35 -11.03
C ASP A 28 -14.66 -4.24 -11.73
N ARG A 29 -15.89 -4.54 -12.15
CA ARG A 29 -16.82 -3.55 -12.71
C ARG A 29 -17.73 -3.01 -11.62
N MET A 30 -17.78 -1.69 -11.51
CA MET A 30 -18.74 -1.00 -10.64
C MET A 30 -20.16 -1.08 -11.17
N LEU A 31 -21.11 -1.50 -10.33
CA LEU A 31 -22.54 -1.54 -10.62
C LEU A 31 -23.25 -0.29 -10.10
N VAL A 32 -23.02 0.03 -8.82
CA VAL A 32 -23.72 1.12 -8.11
C VAL A 32 -22.73 1.84 -7.21
N ARG A 33 -22.88 3.16 -7.09
CA ARG A 33 -22.18 3.98 -6.10
C ARG A 33 -23.14 4.94 -5.43
N HIS A 34 -23.34 4.78 -4.13
CA HIS A 34 -24.17 5.67 -3.30
C HIS A 34 -23.33 6.23 -2.16
N GLY A 35 -22.96 7.51 -2.25
CA GLY A 35 -22.09 8.16 -1.26
C GLY A 35 -20.73 7.48 -1.14
N ASP A 36 -20.42 6.98 0.06
CA ASP A 36 -19.19 6.28 0.42
C ASP A 36 -19.25 4.76 0.18
N VAL A 37 -20.33 4.27 -0.42
CA VAL A 37 -20.56 2.83 -0.69
C VAL A 37 -20.51 2.54 -2.17
N THR A 38 -19.79 1.47 -2.53
CA THR A 38 -19.65 0.99 -3.91
C THR A 38 -19.96 -0.50 -4.00
N ALA A 39 -20.80 -0.90 -4.95
CA ALA A 39 -21.05 -2.30 -5.28
C ALA A 39 -20.38 -2.66 -6.62
N ARG A 40 -19.66 -3.78 -6.68
CA ARG A 40 -18.90 -4.24 -7.84
C ARG A 40 -19.12 -5.74 -8.10
N VAL A 41 -18.81 -6.17 -9.32
CA VAL A 41 -18.80 -7.57 -9.74
C VAL A 41 -17.53 -7.84 -10.53
N ALA A 42 -16.97 -9.04 -10.40
CA ALA A 42 -15.83 -9.47 -11.20
C ALA A 42 -16.19 -9.56 -12.69
N VAL A 43 -15.25 -9.18 -13.56
CA VAL A 43 -15.41 -9.29 -15.02
C VAL A 43 -14.53 -10.44 -15.54
N PRO A 44 -15.02 -11.31 -16.43
CA PRO A 44 -16.36 -11.29 -17.04
C PRO A 44 -17.47 -11.70 -16.07
N VAL A 45 -18.65 -11.10 -16.21
CA VAL A 45 -19.83 -11.48 -15.43
C VAL A 45 -20.37 -12.78 -16.01
N ASP A 46 -20.24 -13.88 -15.27
CA ASP A 46 -20.96 -15.11 -15.59
C ASP A 46 -22.44 -14.93 -15.22
N CYS A 47 -23.31 -14.80 -16.22
CA CYS A 47 -24.77 -14.70 -16.05
C CYS A 47 -25.42 -16.03 -15.61
N GLY A 48 -24.78 -16.72 -14.68
CA GLY A 48 -25.30 -17.87 -13.96
C GLY A 48 -26.46 -17.49 -13.05
N ARG A 49 -26.94 -18.47 -12.30
CA ARG A 49 -28.06 -18.29 -11.36
C ARG A 49 -27.67 -17.51 -10.11
N GLU A 50 -26.41 -17.56 -9.72
CA GLU A 50 -25.85 -16.83 -8.58
C GLU A 50 -24.73 -15.91 -9.06
N ILE A 51 -24.82 -14.62 -8.72
CA ILE A 51 -23.77 -13.62 -9.02
C ILE A 51 -23.16 -13.12 -7.70
N PRO A 52 -21.84 -13.23 -7.49
CA PRO A 52 -21.16 -12.60 -6.36
C PRO A 52 -21.04 -11.09 -6.59
N VAL A 53 -21.36 -10.31 -5.56
CA VAL A 53 -21.27 -8.86 -5.55
C VAL A 53 -20.45 -8.43 -4.34
N THR A 54 -19.40 -7.68 -4.61
CA THR A 54 -18.54 -7.07 -3.59
C THR A 54 -19.07 -5.69 -3.26
N VAL A 55 -19.35 -5.42 -2.00
CA VAL A 55 -19.79 -4.11 -1.50
C VAL A 55 -18.69 -3.52 -0.62
N GLU A 56 -18.16 -2.37 -0.99
CA GLU A 56 -17.16 -1.65 -0.20
C GLU A 56 -17.79 -0.41 0.41
N ALA A 57 -17.61 -0.18 1.72
CA ALA A 57 -18.08 1.02 2.42
C ALA A 57 -16.96 1.62 3.30
N GLN A 58 -16.99 2.93 3.56
CA GLN A 58 -16.04 3.54 4.50
C GLN A 58 -16.47 3.35 5.96
N ARG A 59 -17.78 3.36 6.21
CA ARG A 59 -18.32 3.32 7.57
C ARG A 59 -18.92 1.96 7.95
N PRO A 60 -18.65 1.45 9.17
CA PRO A 60 -19.14 0.15 9.65
C PRO A 60 -20.65 0.09 9.80
N ASP A 61 -21.28 1.22 10.10
CA ASP A 61 -22.71 1.34 10.36
C ASP A 61 -23.54 1.03 9.11
N PHE A 62 -22.95 1.09 7.92
CA PHE A 62 -23.58 0.60 6.70
C PHE A 62 -23.89 -0.90 6.73
N PHE A 63 -22.98 -1.70 7.30
CA PHE A 63 -23.14 -3.14 7.45
C PHE A 63 -23.84 -3.55 8.76
N GLY A 64 -24.24 -2.57 9.58
CA GLY A 64 -24.92 -2.77 10.85
C GLY A 64 -26.39 -3.19 10.71
N GLU A 65 -27.10 -3.18 11.84
CA GLU A 65 -28.46 -3.72 11.98
C GLU A 65 -29.57 -2.96 11.22
N ASN A 66 -29.24 -2.03 10.33
CA ASN A 66 -30.23 -1.36 9.50
C ASN A 66 -30.35 -2.05 8.13
N PRO A 67 -31.23 -3.07 7.99
CA PRO A 67 -31.38 -3.81 6.74
C PRO A 67 -31.83 -2.93 5.57
N GLY A 68 -32.42 -1.75 5.83
CA GLY A 68 -32.95 -0.87 4.80
C GLY A 68 -31.88 -0.33 3.85
N ARG A 69 -30.68 0.01 4.34
CA ARG A 69 -29.60 0.55 3.49
C ARG A 69 -29.05 -0.52 2.55
N MET A 70 -28.78 -1.71 3.07
CA MET A 70 -28.32 -2.84 2.27
C MET A 70 -29.41 -3.32 1.30
N GLN A 71 -30.68 -3.32 1.71
CA GLN A 71 -31.80 -3.63 0.84
C GLN A 71 -31.87 -2.64 -0.33
N SER A 72 -31.80 -1.34 -0.06
CA SER A 72 -31.84 -0.30 -1.11
C SER A 72 -30.68 -0.44 -2.10
N LEU A 73 -29.46 -0.71 -1.62
CA LEU A 73 -28.32 -0.97 -2.51
C LEU A 73 -28.57 -2.21 -3.37
N THR A 74 -29.08 -3.28 -2.76
CA THR A 74 -29.38 -4.54 -3.45
C THR A 74 -30.46 -4.36 -4.51
N ASP A 75 -31.49 -3.55 -4.24
CA ASP A 75 -32.55 -3.24 -5.19
C ASP A 75 -32.00 -2.57 -6.46
N SER A 76 -31.04 -1.65 -6.30
CA SER A 76 -30.32 -1.03 -7.42
C SER A 76 -29.42 -2.02 -8.16
N VAL A 77 -28.66 -2.83 -7.42
CA VAL A 77 -27.76 -3.86 -7.99
C VAL A 77 -28.54 -4.89 -8.81
N GLN A 78 -29.65 -5.43 -8.27
CA GLN A 78 -30.44 -6.44 -8.98
C GLN A 78 -31.15 -5.85 -10.22
N ALA A 79 -31.52 -4.57 -10.20
CA ALA A 79 -32.13 -3.94 -11.37
C ALA A 79 -31.15 -3.94 -12.57
N ILE A 80 -29.88 -3.60 -12.32
CA ILE A 80 -28.82 -3.62 -13.33
C ILE A 80 -28.52 -5.06 -13.75
N LEU A 81 -28.28 -5.95 -12.77
CA LEU A 81 -27.91 -7.33 -13.06
C LEU A 81 -29.01 -8.09 -13.80
N ARG A 82 -30.29 -7.84 -13.55
CA ARG A 82 -31.39 -8.51 -14.27
C ARG A 82 -31.58 -8.00 -15.69
N PHE A 83 -31.20 -6.74 -15.96
CA PHE A 83 -31.18 -6.22 -17.32
C PHE A 83 -30.12 -6.97 -18.16
N GLU A 84 -28.95 -7.21 -17.58
CA GLU A 84 -27.83 -7.87 -18.29
C GLU A 84 -27.90 -9.40 -18.25
N CYS A 85 -28.34 -9.95 -17.12
CA CYS A 85 -28.44 -11.38 -16.83
C CYS A 85 -29.89 -11.75 -16.44
N PRO A 86 -30.81 -11.93 -17.40
CA PRO A 86 -32.23 -12.17 -17.12
C PRO A 86 -32.53 -13.43 -16.31
N ARG A 87 -31.56 -14.35 -16.20
CA ARG A 87 -31.66 -15.63 -15.49
C ARG A 87 -31.07 -15.60 -14.07
N VAL A 88 -30.61 -14.45 -13.59
CA VAL A 88 -30.09 -14.36 -12.22
C VAL A 88 -31.22 -14.64 -11.22
N GLU A 89 -31.01 -15.63 -10.36
CA GLU A 89 -31.96 -16.04 -9.31
C GLU A 89 -31.47 -15.60 -7.92
N ARG A 90 -30.18 -15.29 -7.79
CA ARG A 90 -29.53 -14.99 -6.51
C ARG A 90 -28.35 -14.03 -6.68
N VAL A 91 -28.19 -13.14 -5.72
CA VAL A 91 -26.99 -12.29 -5.55
C VAL A 91 -26.37 -12.61 -4.19
N ARG A 92 -25.11 -13.07 -4.19
CA ARG A 92 -24.32 -13.25 -2.97
C ARG A 92 -23.58 -11.93 -2.72
N ILE A 93 -23.73 -11.38 -1.53
CA ILE A 93 -23.19 -10.07 -1.16
C ILE A 93 -22.07 -10.29 -0.16
N GLU A 94 -20.87 -9.83 -0.49
CA GLU A 94 -19.74 -9.76 0.42
C GLU A 94 -19.42 -8.30 0.67
N GLY A 95 -19.53 -7.88 1.93
CA GLY A 95 -19.30 -6.51 2.33
C GLY A 95 -17.95 -6.35 3.00
N TYR A 96 -17.18 -5.38 2.51
CA TYR A 96 -15.84 -5.03 2.94
C TYR A 96 -15.87 -3.58 3.44
N LEU A 97 -15.13 -3.32 4.49
CA LEU A 97 -14.80 -1.94 4.82
C LEU A 97 -13.57 -1.55 4.03
N ARG A 98 -13.53 -0.31 3.55
CA ARG A 98 -12.38 0.20 2.80
C ARG A 98 -11.08 -0.07 3.56
N GLY A 99 -10.17 -0.74 2.87
CA GLY A 99 -8.86 -1.11 3.40
C GLY A 99 -8.80 -2.38 4.26
N LEU A 100 -9.92 -3.11 4.42
CA LEU A 100 -9.92 -4.46 4.98
C LEU A 100 -10.00 -5.50 3.86
N ASP A 101 -9.08 -6.45 3.87
CA ASP A 101 -9.05 -7.56 2.91
C ASP A 101 -10.01 -8.71 3.31
N GLU A 102 -10.58 -8.66 4.52
CA GLU A 102 -11.57 -9.62 5.02
C GLU A 102 -13.01 -9.06 4.94
N PRO A 103 -14.01 -9.88 4.53
CA PRO A 103 -15.40 -9.45 4.52
C PRO A 103 -15.92 -9.30 5.95
N VAL A 104 -16.50 -8.13 6.22
CA VAL A 104 -17.19 -7.83 7.49
C VAL A 104 -18.69 -8.10 7.44
N TYR A 105 -19.21 -8.36 6.24
CA TYR A 105 -20.60 -8.67 6.02
C TYR A 105 -20.73 -9.76 4.96
N GLU A 106 -21.65 -10.69 5.18
CA GLU A 106 -22.07 -11.65 4.17
C GLU A 106 -23.60 -11.67 4.14
N GLY A 107 -24.16 -11.53 2.96
CA GLY A 107 -25.60 -11.55 2.73
C GLY A 107 -25.97 -12.27 1.46
N VAL A 108 -27.25 -12.55 1.30
CA VAL A 108 -27.80 -13.11 0.07
C VAL A 108 -29.15 -12.48 -0.23
N ALA A 109 -29.38 -12.12 -1.49
CA ALA A 109 -30.68 -11.71 -1.99
C ALA A 109 -31.13 -12.72 -3.05
N ARG A 110 -32.41 -13.09 -3.05
CA ARG A 110 -32.94 -14.15 -3.92
C ARG A 110 -34.25 -13.77 -4.57
N LEU A 111 -34.46 -14.19 -5.81
CA LEU A 111 -35.68 -13.93 -6.56
C LEU A 111 -36.93 -14.54 -5.89
N ASP A 112 -36.82 -15.75 -5.34
CA ASP A 112 -37.91 -16.46 -4.66
C ASP A 112 -38.37 -15.78 -3.36
N ASP A 113 -37.50 -15.01 -2.71
CA ASP A 113 -37.82 -14.14 -1.57
C ASP A 113 -37.96 -12.66 -1.96
N ARG A 114 -38.41 -12.39 -3.20
CA ARG A 114 -38.63 -11.05 -3.74
C ARG A 114 -37.41 -10.11 -3.57
N TRP A 115 -36.21 -10.66 -3.72
CA TRP A 115 -34.92 -9.99 -3.56
C TRP A 115 -34.64 -9.40 -2.17
N ARG A 116 -35.34 -9.89 -1.14
CA ARG A 116 -35.04 -9.51 0.24
C ARG A 116 -33.63 -9.96 0.62
N VAL A 117 -32.86 -9.04 1.20
CA VAL A 117 -31.52 -9.33 1.71
C VAL A 117 -31.66 -10.10 3.02
N THR A 118 -31.12 -11.31 3.03
CA THR A 118 -30.92 -12.10 4.25
C THR A 118 -29.44 -12.04 4.64
N THR A 119 -29.15 -11.46 5.80
CA THR A 119 -27.80 -11.41 6.34
C THR A 119 -27.39 -12.79 6.88
N ARG A 120 -26.23 -13.29 6.46
CA ARG A 120 -25.64 -14.53 6.95
C ARG A 120 -24.63 -14.28 8.05
N ARG A 121 -23.86 -13.19 7.91
CA ARG A 121 -22.81 -12.83 8.86
C ARG A 121 -22.66 -11.31 8.90
N VAL A 122 -22.51 -10.80 10.11
CA VAL A 122 -21.98 -9.45 10.37
C VAL A 122 -20.89 -9.65 11.39
N LEU A 123 -19.64 -9.30 11.04
CA LEU A 123 -18.60 -9.18 12.04
C LEU A 123 -18.90 -7.95 12.89
N LYS A 124 -19.05 -8.14 14.20
CA LYS A 124 -19.16 -7.01 15.12
C LYS A 124 -17.89 -6.18 14.98
N PHE A 125 -18.04 -4.86 14.99
CA PHE A 125 -16.95 -3.95 14.67
C PHE A 125 -15.69 -4.20 15.54
N ASP A 126 -15.88 -4.48 16.83
CA ASP A 126 -14.79 -4.77 17.77
C ASP A 126 -14.06 -6.09 17.43
N GLU A 127 -14.75 -7.06 16.86
CA GLU A 127 -14.17 -8.33 16.43
C GLU A 127 -13.37 -8.19 15.13
N ALA A 128 -13.82 -7.33 14.20
CA ALA A 128 -13.07 -7.02 12.98
C ALA A 128 -11.76 -6.27 13.30
N ALA A 129 -11.83 -5.26 14.17
CA ALA A 129 -10.64 -4.54 14.64
C ALA A 129 -9.69 -5.44 15.45
N GLY A 130 -10.23 -6.39 16.21
CA GLY A 130 -9.45 -7.38 16.95
C GLY A 130 -8.79 -8.45 16.08
N ARG A 131 -9.38 -8.80 14.92
CA ARG A 131 -8.80 -9.76 13.96
C ARG A 131 -7.69 -9.15 13.12
N GLU A 132 -7.83 -7.89 12.68
CA GLU A 132 -6.76 -7.18 11.97
C GLU A 132 -5.48 -7.06 12.83
N ARG A 133 -5.61 -6.95 14.16
CA ARG A 133 -4.48 -7.03 15.10
C ARG A 133 -3.76 -8.39 15.13
N ARG A 134 -4.42 -9.47 14.71
CA ARG A 134 -3.88 -10.84 14.71
C ARG A 134 -3.48 -11.34 13.32
N SER A 135 -4.03 -10.78 12.24
CA SER A 135 -3.83 -11.26 10.87
C SER A 135 -2.68 -10.60 10.10
N SER A 136 -2.19 -9.43 10.53
CA SER A 136 -1.02 -8.81 9.89
C SER A 136 0.24 -9.15 10.69
N PRO A 137 1.09 -10.11 10.25
CA PRO A 137 2.47 -10.13 10.73
C PRO A 137 3.07 -8.74 10.49
N PRO A 138 3.93 -8.23 11.38
CA PRO A 138 4.58 -6.95 11.18
C PRO A 138 5.30 -6.98 9.83
N VAL A 139 4.80 -6.21 8.87
CA VAL A 139 5.43 -6.03 7.56
C VAL A 139 6.65 -5.14 7.77
N GLY A 140 7.82 -5.62 7.36
CA GLY A 140 8.98 -4.78 7.03
C GLY A 140 10.19 -4.96 7.94
N GLY A 141 11.32 -5.35 7.32
CA GLY A 141 12.62 -5.54 7.96
C GLY A 141 13.20 -4.32 8.69
N ASP A 142 14.18 -4.62 9.54
CA ASP A 142 14.65 -3.85 10.70
C ASP A 142 15.38 -2.52 10.39
N PHE A 143 14.75 -1.57 9.70
CA PHE A 143 15.20 -0.17 9.80
C PHE A 143 14.30 0.59 10.75
N VAL A 144 14.95 1.12 11.78
CA VAL A 144 14.34 1.98 12.79
C VAL A 144 15.03 3.33 12.70
N LEU A 145 14.29 4.37 12.32
CA LEU A 145 14.80 5.74 12.37
C LEU A 145 14.22 6.44 13.58
N ALA A 146 15.06 6.72 14.58
CA ALA A 146 14.63 7.37 15.83
C ALA A 146 13.42 6.68 16.49
N GLY A 147 13.44 5.35 16.56
CA GLY A 147 12.33 4.54 17.09
C GLY A 147 11.15 4.33 16.13
N ILE A 148 11.17 4.92 14.93
CA ILE A 148 10.08 4.86 13.95
C ILE A 148 10.35 3.75 12.93
N ARG A 149 9.33 2.92 12.68
CA ARG A 149 9.37 1.80 11.71
C ARG A 149 8.11 1.77 10.85
N LEU A 150 8.21 1.23 9.64
CA LEU A 150 7.05 0.97 8.79
C LEU A 150 6.04 0.03 9.50
N GLY A 151 4.78 0.12 9.11
CA GLY A 151 3.68 -0.64 9.71
C GLY A 151 3.21 -0.12 11.07
N MET A 152 3.83 0.92 11.64
CA MET A 152 3.32 1.59 12.85
C MET A 152 1.94 2.20 12.61
N THR A 153 1.09 2.14 13.62
CA THR A 153 -0.14 2.94 13.68
C THR A 153 0.19 4.42 13.87
N VAL A 154 -0.78 5.30 13.61
CA VAL A 154 -0.65 6.75 13.87
C VAL A 154 -0.29 7.04 15.32
N GLU A 155 -0.85 6.30 16.28
CA GLU A 155 -0.58 6.49 17.70
C GLU A 155 0.85 6.08 18.08
N GLU A 156 1.30 4.90 17.62
CA GLU A 156 2.68 4.43 17.85
C GLU A 156 3.70 5.38 17.24
N PHE A 157 3.45 5.81 15.99
CA PHE A 157 4.28 6.79 15.32
C PHE A 157 4.32 8.12 16.08
N SER A 158 3.16 8.67 16.48
CA SER A 158 3.10 9.96 17.16
C SER A 158 3.84 9.94 18.50
N ARG A 159 3.77 8.81 19.21
CA ARG A 159 4.52 8.58 20.45
C ARG A 159 6.02 8.52 20.20
N GLY A 160 6.45 7.74 19.20
CA GLY A 160 7.86 7.62 18.83
C GLY A 160 8.46 8.97 18.40
N VAL A 161 7.73 9.75 17.61
CA VAL A 161 8.14 11.12 17.23
C VAL A 161 8.23 12.03 18.45
N ALA A 162 7.25 11.98 19.36
CA ALA A 162 7.27 12.80 20.57
C ALA A 162 8.46 12.47 21.49
N GLU A 163 8.81 11.18 21.60
CA GLU A 163 9.98 10.72 22.36
C GLU A 163 11.30 11.15 21.71
N ALA A 164 11.43 10.95 20.40
CA ALA A 164 12.66 11.25 19.67
C ALA A 164 12.93 12.76 19.50
N PHE A 165 11.87 13.54 19.26
CA PHE A 165 12.00 14.94 18.87
C PHE A 165 11.48 15.93 19.92
N GLY A 166 10.89 15.45 21.02
CA GLY A 166 10.30 16.30 22.05
C GLY A 166 9.10 17.12 21.55
N SER A 167 8.42 16.66 20.49
CA SER A 167 7.29 17.37 19.88
C SER A 167 6.34 16.39 19.21
N THR A 168 5.03 16.67 19.29
CA THR A 168 3.99 15.80 18.73
C THR A 168 3.70 16.19 17.28
N PRO A 169 3.67 15.23 16.34
CA PRO A 169 3.28 15.51 14.96
C PRO A 169 1.79 15.82 14.85
N SER A 170 1.41 16.61 13.83
CA SER A 170 0.01 16.85 13.47
C SER A 170 -0.42 15.83 12.42
N TYR A 171 -1.50 15.09 12.68
CA TYR A 171 -2.06 14.10 11.75
C TYR A 171 -3.33 14.61 11.07
N ASP A 172 -3.34 14.62 9.75
CA ASP A 172 -4.52 14.83 8.91
C ASP A 172 -5.10 13.46 8.48
N PRO A 173 -6.24 13.04 9.04
CA PRO A 173 -6.87 11.76 8.71
C PRO A 173 -7.49 11.72 7.31
N VAL A 174 -7.77 12.88 6.70
CA VAL A 174 -8.33 12.96 5.34
C VAL A 174 -7.22 12.74 4.32
N ALA A 175 -6.07 13.38 4.53
CA ALA A 175 -4.91 13.22 3.67
C ALA A 175 -4.11 11.93 3.97
N GLY A 176 -4.28 11.34 5.15
CA GLY A 176 -3.48 10.21 5.60
C GLY A 176 -2.02 10.60 5.88
N VAL A 177 -1.77 11.85 6.27
CA VAL A 177 -0.43 12.42 6.44
C VAL A 177 -0.25 12.92 7.87
N ALA A 178 0.84 12.51 8.52
CA ALA A 178 1.32 13.15 9.73
C ALA A 178 2.58 13.97 9.42
N SER A 179 2.64 15.20 9.92
CA SER A 179 3.77 16.10 9.70
C SER A 179 4.26 16.69 11.02
N LEU A 180 5.57 16.88 11.12
CA LEU A 180 6.21 17.66 12.17
C LEU A 180 7.20 18.63 11.53
N ARG A 181 7.18 19.87 11.99
CA ARG A 181 8.10 20.92 11.54
C ARG A 181 8.78 21.52 12.75
N LEU A 182 10.11 21.47 12.76
CA LEU A 182 10.93 22.02 13.82
C LEU A 182 11.81 23.13 13.27
N ARG A 183 11.98 24.18 14.07
CA ARG A 183 12.89 25.30 13.81
C ARG A 183 12.68 26.01 12.45
N GLY A 184 11.43 26.10 11.99
CA GLY A 184 11.07 26.92 10.83
C GLY A 184 11.20 26.25 9.46
N CYS A 185 11.32 24.92 9.42
CA CYS A 185 11.36 24.18 8.16
C CYS A 185 10.08 24.42 7.30
N PRO A 186 10.20 24.90 6.05
CA PRO A 186 9.04 25.21 5.19
C PRO A 186 8.18 23.99 4.87
N SER A 187 6.86 24.19 4.71
CA SER A 187 5.92 23.10 4.40
C SER A 187 6.15 22.47 3.03
N ASP A 188 6.65 23.26 2.07
CA ASP A 188 6.88 22.93 0.67
C ASP A 188 8.38 22.71 0.36
N TYR A 189 9.23 22.56 1.39
CA TYR A 189 10.67 22.38 1.23
C TYR A 189 11.02 21.29 0.21
N ARG A 190 10.25 20.18 0.20
CA ARG A 190 10.52 19.05 -0.70
C ARG A 190 10.22 19.33 -2.16
N ASP A 191 9.26 20.20 -2.45
CA ASP A 191 8.87 20.53 -3.82
C ASP A 191 9.73 21.67 -4.39
N ARG A 192 10.27 22.52 -3.51
CA ARG A 192 11.07 23.69 -3.87
C ARG A 192 12.46 23.70 -3.23
N ARG A 193 13.09 22.52 -3.14
CA ARG A 193 14.38 22.31 -2.44
C ARG A 193 15.48 23.28 -2.88
N MET A 194 15.47 23.70 -4.15
CA MET A 194 16.47 24.59 -4.74
C MET A 194 16.20 26.09 -4.54
N GLU A 195 15.02 26.46 -4.01
CA GLU A 195 14.63 27.86 -3.84
C GLU A 195 14.89 28.40 -2.44
N PHE A 196 15.21 27.52 -1.48
CA PHE A 196 15.42 27.89 -0.08
C PHE A 196 16.89 27.98 0.28
N ASP A 197 17.23 28.93 1.16
CA ASP A 197 18.53 29.01 1.84
C ASP A 197 18.46 28.20 3.15
N PRO A 198 18.97 26.94 3.18
CA PRO A 198 18.78 26.05 4.30
C PRO A 198 19.55 26.54 5.53
N GLN A 199 18.87 26.68 6.67
CA GLN A 199 19.51 27.10 7.92
C GLN A 199 19.76 25.91 8.85
N THR A 200 20.87 25.96 9.58
CA THR A 200 21.24 24.94 10.56
C THR A 200 20.11 24.63 11.52
N GLY A 201 19.86 23.33 11.74
CA GLY A 201 18.93 22.87 12.75
C GLY A 201 17.48 22.78 12.27
N TRP A 202 17.18 23.13 11.02
CA TRP A 202 15.91 22.75 10.40
C TRP A 202 15.72 21.24 10.48
N ALA A 203 14.52 20.82 10.89
CA ALA A 203 14.10 19.44 10.80
C ALA A 203 12.63 19.38 10.35
N CYS A 204 12.40 18.65 9.27
CA CYS A 204 11.09 18.40 8.67
C CYS A 204 10.84 16.90 8.71
N LEU A 205 9.64 16.52 9.11
CA LEU A 205 9.19 15.14 9.07
C LEU A 205 7.84 15.07 8.36
N ASP A 206 7.73 14.14 7.43
CA ASP A 206 6.47 13.74 6.79
C ASP A 206 6.31 12.22 6.85
N ALA A 207 5.11 11.79 7.22
CA ALA A 207 4.77 10.38 7.35
C ALA A 207 3.43 10.14 6.66
N ARG A 208 3.41 9.20 5.71
CA ARG A 208 2.19 8.80 5.02
C ARG A 208 1.71 7.45 5.52
N PHE A 209 0.41 7.39 5.76
CA PHE A 209 -0.28 6.22 6.27
C PHE A 209 -1.22 5.69 5.19
N THR A 210 -1.38 4.37 5.15
CA THR A 210 -2.32 3.72 4.23
C THR A 210 -3.72 4.27 4.46
N ASP A 211 -4.53 4.31 3.41
CA ASP A 211 -5.94 4.72 3.44
C ASP A 211 -6.86 3.66 4.06
N ARG A 212 -6.27 2.72 4.81
CA ARG A 212 -6.96 1.66 5.52
C ARG A 212 -7.55 2.17 6.83
N ARG A 213 -8.52 1.43 7.35
CA ARG A 213 -9.23 1.77 8.59
C ARG A 213 -8.31 1.88 9.82
N VAL A 214 -7.26 1.06 9.88
CA VAL A 214 -6.13 1.26 10.78
C VAL A 214 -5.00 1.82 9.92
N PRO A 215 -4.76 3.14 9.90
CA PRO A 215 -3.73 3.73 9.06
C PRO A 215 -2.37 3.19 9.49
N ARG A 216 -1.64 2.62 8.54
CA ARG A 216 -0.30 2.04 8.76
C ARG A 216 0.75 2.86 8.04
N LEU A 217 1.82 3.21 8.73
CA LEU A 217 2.94 3.95 8.16
C LEU A 217 3.56 3.14 7.01
N TYR A 218 3.49 3.64 5.78
CA TYR A 218 4.07 2.97 4.61
C TYR A 218 5.19 3.78 3.96
N ARG A 219 5.26 5.07 4.30
CA ARG A 219 6.31 5.99 3.87
C ARG A 219 6.61 6.97 4.99
N PHE A 220 7.89 7.13 5.26
CA PHE A 220 8.39 8.08 6.24
C PHE A 220 9.54 8.84 5.62
N ASP A 221 9.59 10.13 5.89
CA ASP A 221 10.50 11.05 5.25
C ASP A 221 10.97 12.08 6.28
N TYR A 222 12.28 12.22 6.42
CA TYR A 222 12.91 13.09 7.40
C TYR A 222 14.00 13.92 6.74
N VAL A 223 13.89 15.24 6.82
CA VAL A 223 14.89 16.18 6.33
C VAL A 223 15.51 16.90 7.51
N GLN A 224 16.83 16.98 7.55
CA GLN A 224 17.58 17.77 8.53
C GLN A 224 18.68 18.58 7.85
N VAL A 225 18.89 19.81 8.33
CA VAL A 225 20.05 20.63 7.93
C VAL A 225 21.09 20.61 9.05
N VAL A 226 22.29 20.14 8.73
CA VAL A 226 23.40 20.01 9.68
C VAL A 226 24.60 20.86 9.23
N GLU A 227 25.35 21.40 10.19
CA GLU A 227 26.61 22.09 9.88
C GLU A 227 27.71 21.08 9.51
N GLY A 228 28.56 21.46 8.57
CA GLY A 228 29.75 20.72 8.21
C GLY A 228 29.80 20.29 6.75
N ARG A 229 30.53 19.21 6.50
CA ARG A 229 30.81 18.71 5.15
C ARG A 229 30.05 17.43 4.88
N SER A 230 29.68 17.18 3.62
CA SER A 230 28.95 15.97 3.22
C SER A 230 29.68 14.67 3.61
N ARG A 231 31.02 14.70 3.66
CA ARG A 231 31.83 13.56 4.11
C ARG A 231 31.55 13.18 5.57
N ASP A 232 31.34 14.16 6.44
CA ASP A 232 31.08 13.93 7.87
C ASP A 232 29.66 13.39 8.07
N ALA A 233 28.67 13.95 7.36
CA ALA A 233 27.30 13.44 7.34
C ALA A 233 27.23 12.00 6.79
N ARG A 234 27.92 11.72 5.67
CA ARG A 234 28.05 10.36 5.11
C ARG A 234 28.65 9.40 6.12
N ARG A 235 29.74 9.77 6.80
CA ARG A 235 30.38 8.92 7.82
C ARG A 235 29.40 8.61 8.96
N ALA A 236 28.66 9.60 9.45
CA ALA A 236 27.67 9.40 10.52
C ALA A 236 26.56 8.44 10.08
N LEU A 237 26.07 8.54 8.84
CA LEU A 237 25.07 7.60 8.30
C LEU A 237 25.61 6.17 8.18
N ILE A 238 26.87 6.00 7.78
CA ILE A 238 27.51 4.67 7.72
C ILE A 238 27.72 4.08 9.12
N GLU A 239 28.08 4.93 10.08
CA GLU A 239 28.23 4.50 11.47
C GLU A 239 26.90 4.02 12.07
N GLU A 240 25.80 4.72 11.77
CA GLU A 240 24.46 4.39 12.27
C GLU A 240 23.84 3.18 11.55
N PHE A 241 23.89 3.14 10.21
CA PHE A 241 23.16 2.15 9.40
C PHE A 241 24.04 1.06 8.78
N GLY A 242 25.35 1.13 8.96
CA GLY A 242 26.33 0.28 8.28
C GLY A 242 26.62 0.71 6.84
N GLU A 243 27.40 -0.10 6.13
CA GLU A 243 27.73 0.17 4.72
C GLU A 243 26.48 0.09 3.83
N PRO A 244 26.19 1.12 3.01
CA PRO A 244 25.04 1.11 2.12
C PRO A 244 25.23 0.11 0.97
N THR A 245 24.11 -0.39 0.45
CA THR A 245 24.07 -1.23 -0.76
C THR A 245 24.33 -0.41 -2.02
N VAL A 246 23.88 0.85 -2.01
CA VAL A 246 24.12 1.83 -3.08
C VAL A 246 24.79 3.04 -2.47
N ASP A 247 25.91 3.48 -3.05
CA ASP A 247 26.62 4.68 -2.66
C ASP A 247 27.09 5.37 -3.94
N ARG A 248 26.41 6.44 -4.33
CA ARG A 248 26.70 7.15 -5.59
C ARG A 248 26.57 8.65 -5.44
N GLN A 249 27.45 9.36 -6.12
CA GLN A 249 27.36 10.80 -6.30
C GLN A 249 26.78 11.08 -7.70
N ASP A 250 25.80 11.96 -7.78
CA ASP A 250 25.30 12.48 -9.05
C ASP A 250 26.20 13.62 -9.52
N ASP A 251 26.86 13.42 -10.65
CA ASP A 251 27.80 14.36 -11.25
C ASP A 251 27.16 15.73 -11.57
N HIS A 252 25.83 15.78 -11.75
CA HIS A 252 25.12 16.98 -12.20
C HIS A 252 24.51 17.77 -11.03
N SER A 253 23.99 17.09 -10.00
CA SER A 253 23.27 17.74 -8.89
C SER A 253 24.13 17.97 -7.63
N ARG A 254 25.38 17.49 -7.60
CA ARG A 254 26.22 17.39 -6.39
C ARG A 254 25.56 16.60 -5.24
N GLU A 255 24.46 15.91 -5.54
CA GLU A 255 23.74 15.06 -4.62
C GLU A 255 24.51 13.77 -4.40
N HIS A 256 24.61 13.36 -3.14
CA HIS A 256 25.17 12.07 -2.78
C HIS A 256 24.03 11.19 -2.26
N VAL A 257 23.73 10.10 -2.98
CA VAL A 257 22.65 9.17 -2.63
C VAL A 257 23.24 7.90 -2.04
N MET A 258 22.68 7.49 -0.90
CA MET A 258 23.00 6.25 -0.20
C MET A 258 21.72 5.44 0.00
N SER A 259 21.78 4.12 -0.14
CA SER A 259 20.61 3.25 0.09
C SER A 259 20.96 1.95 0.80
N TRP A 260 20.12 1.55 1.75
CA TRP A 260 20.21 0.29 2.49
C TRP A 260 18.95 -0.54 2.25
N GLU A 261 19.12 -1.83 1.97
CA GLU A 261 18.00 -2.76 1.81
C GLU A 261 17.75 -3.55 3.10
N ALA A 262 16.49 -3.53 3.57
CA ALA A 262 16.11 -4.31 4.74
C ALA A 262 15.85 -5.74 4.28
N ARG A 263 16.74 -6.67 4.65
CA ARG A 263 16.46 -8.09 4.49
C ARG A 263 15.59 -8.54 5.66
N ASP A 264 14.38 -8.99 5.35
CA ASP A 264 13.55 -9.69 6.32
C ASP A 264 14.26 -10.99 6.71
N ARG A 265 14.75 -11.08 7.94
CA ARG A 265 15.43 -12.27 8.47
C ARG A 265 14.46 -13.40 8.83
N SER A 266 13.15 -13.14 8.80
CA SER A 266 12.11 -14.05 9.31
C SER A 266 11.30 -14.78 8.23
N SER A 267 11.40 -14.38 6.96
CA SER A 267 10.72 -15.05 5.85
C SER A 267 11.58 -16.14 5.22
N THR A 268 11.31 -17.40 5.54
CA THR A 268 11.91 -18.57 4.89
C THR A 268 11.16 -19.07 3.64
N GLY A 269 10.22 -18.32 3.05
CA GLY A 269 9.39 -18.95 2.00
C GLY A 269 8.56 -18.10 1.05
N ASP A 270 8.43 -16.79 1.22
CA ASP A 270 7.74 -15.95 0.23
C ASP A 270 8.50 -14.63 0.06
N ALA A 271 8.43 -14.04 -1.14
CA ALA A 271 9.06 -12.77 -1.48
C ALA A 271 8.53 -11.65 -0.58
N SER A 272 9.07 -11.56 0.63
CA SER A 272 8.67 -10.63 1.67
C SER A 272 8.99 -9.22 1.23
N GLU A 273 8.02 -8.33 1.42
CA GLU A 273 8.11 -6.89 1.19
C GLU A 273 9.22 -6.29 2.06
N GLY A 274 10.44 -6.23 1.51
CA GLY A 274 11.55 -5.52 2.14
C GLY A 274 11.25 -4.02 2.28
N GLY A 275 11.97 -3.35 3.17
CA GLY A 275 12.03 -1.88 3.20
C GLY A 275 13.28 -1.39 2.47
N VAL A 276 13.24 -0.17 1.96
CA VAL A 276 14.44 0.55 1.51
C VAL A 276 14.57 1.81 2.37
N LEU A 277 15.73 1.98 2.99
CA LEU A 277 16.17 3.22 3.58
C LEU A 277 17.03 3.93 2.53
N GLU A 278 16.69 5.16 2.18
CA GLU A 278 17.45 5.99 1.24
C GLU A 278 17.82 7.28 1.95
N ALA A 279 19.07 7.71 1.83
CA ALA A 279 19.53 9.01 2.30
C ALA A 279 20.14 9.77 1.13
N ALA A 280 19.75 11.03 0.97
CA ALA A 280 20.34 11.95 0.01
C ALA A 280 20.97 13.13 0.75
N LEU A 281 22.20 13.46 0.36
CA LEU A 281 23.00 14.52 0.93
C LEU A 281 23.23 15.62 -0.10
N TRP A 282 22.90 16.86 0.24
CA TRP A 282 23.20 18.02 -0.60
C TRP A 282 24.05 19.04 0.16
N PRO A 283 25.29 19.29 -0.28
CA PRO A 283 26.09 20.38 0.27
C PRO A 283 25.55 21.74 -0.17
N SER A 284 25.37 22.66 0.77
CA SER A 284 24.98 24.05 0.52
C SER A 284 25.81 24.97 1.41
N GLY A 285 26.88 25.56 0.86
CA GLY A 285 27.81 26.38 1.65
C GLY A 285 28.47 25.58 2.78
N ASP A 286 28.27 26.02 4.02
CA ASP A 286 28.82 25.41 5.23
C ASP A 286 27.86 24.41 5.91
N VAL A 287 26.71 24.14 5.27
CA VAL A 287 25.73 23.17 5.74
C VAL A 287 25.51 22.03 4.75
N VAL A 288 24.97 20.92 5.25
CA VAL A 288 24.54 19.77 4.48
C VAL A 288 23.07 19.52 4.78
N VAL A 289 22.26 19.43 3.72
CA VAL A 289 20.90 18.92 3.80
C VAL A 289 20.95 17.41 3.75
N VAL A 290 20.32 16.75 4.71
CA VAL A 290 20.20 15.29 4.82
C VAL A 290 18.72 14.93 4.71
N ASP A 291 18.29 14.29 3.63
CA ASP A 291 16.92 13.76 3.45
C ASP A 291 16.97 12.24 3.53
N ILE A 292 16.34 11.68 4.56
CA ILE A 292 16.23 10.26 4.82
C ILE A 292 14.79 9.83 4.53
N GLY A 293 14.62 8.96 3.56
CA GLY A 293 13.34 8.31 3.25
C GLY A 293 13.36 6.84 3.66
N LEU A 294 12.34 6.41 4.39
CA LEU A 294 12.04 5.01 4.63
C LEU A 294 10.78 4.63 3.86
N ARG A 295 10.92 3.68 2.92
CA ARG A 295 9.84 3.30 1.99
C ARG A 295 9.67 1.79 1.97
N ALA A 296 8.42 1.34 1.89
CA ALA A 296 8.14 -0.05 1.54
C ALA A 296 8.66 -0.33 0.12
N ARG A 297 9.29 -1.48 -0.10
CA ARG A 297 9.72 -1.95 -1.43
C ARG A 297 8.48 -2.43 -2.19
N HIS A 298 7.62 -1.51 -2.60
CA HIS A 298 6.42 -1.87 -3.34
C HIS A 298 6.77 -2.32 -4.76
N GLY A 299 6.37 -3.56 -5.07
CA GLY A 299 6.07 -3.96 -6.44
C GLY A 299 4.78 -3.26 -6.90
N GLY A 300 4.89 -2.09 -7.52
CA GLY A 300 3.90 -1.58 -8.48
C GLY A 300 2.46 -1.25 -8.01
N ALA A 301 2.12 -1.26 -6.72
CA ALA A 301 0.77 -0.91 -6.28
C ALA A 301 0.60 0.62 -6.13
N HIS A 302 -0.09 1.19 -7.14
CA HIS A 302 -0.78 2.48 -7.20
C HIS A 302 -0.43 3.53 -6.10
N ASP A 303 0.34 4.53 -6.49
CA ASP A 303 0.29 5.85 -5.88
C ASP A 303 -1.06 6.51 -6.28
N PRO A 304 -2.03 6.70 -5.37
CA PRO A 304 -3.26 7.42 -5.70
C PRO A 304 -3.05 8.92 -5.93
N SER A 305 -1.81 9.41 -5.82
CA SER A 305 -1.39 10.77 -6.13
C SER A 305 -0.37 10.82 -7.27
N GLY A 306 -0.72 10.25 -8.43
CA GLY A 306 0.02 10.49 -9.67
C GLY A 306 -0.26 11.89 -10.25
N ASP A 307 0.51 12.90 -9.85
CA ASP A 307 0.94 14.08 -10.64
C ASP A 307 1.93 14.90 -9.74
N SER A 308 3.15 15.30 -10.09
CA SER A 308 3.66 15.69 -11.41
C SER A 308 5.18 15.51 -11.56
N GLY A 309 5.59 14.93 -12.67
CA GLY A 309 6.97 14.89 -13.19
C GLY A 309 7.15 13.63 -14.02
N ARG A 310 7.03 13.62 -15.35
CA ARG A 310 7.68 14.49 -16.33
C ARG A 310 6.97 14.35 -17.70
N PRO A 311 7.08 15.30 -18.64
CA PRO A 311 7.13 14.96 -20.05
C PRO A 311 8.61 14.79 -20.43
N VAL A 312 9.04 13.55 -20.67
CA VAL A 312 10.18 13.31 -21.58
C VAL A 312 9.66 12.41 -22.68
N GLU A 313 9.32 13.04 -23.80
CA GLU A 313 9.15 12.37 -25.07
C GLU A 313 10.55 12.02 -25.60
N LEU A 314 10.84 10.72 -25.73
CA LEU A 314 12.01 10.25 -26.47
C LEU A 314 11.63 10.14 -27.95
N LYS A 315 12.32 10.87 -28.82
CA LYS A 315 12.51 10.52 -30.24
C LYS A 315 13.90 10.92 -30.71
N LEU A 316 14.66 9.89 -31.10
CA LEU A 316 15.95 9.82 -31.83
C LEU A 316 16.91 11.01 -31.69
#